data_AF-A0A101RWI7-F1
#
_entry.id   AF-A0A101RWI7-F1
#
_cell.length_a   1.000
_cell.length_b   1.000
_cell.length_c   1.000
_cell.angle_alpha   90.00
_cell.angle_beta   90.00
_cell.angle_gamma   90.00
#
_symmetry.space_group_name_H-M   'P 1'
#
loop_
_entity.id
_entity.type
_entity.pdbx_description
1 polymer ?
#
loop_
_entity_poly.entity_id
_entity_poly.type
_entity_poly.pdbx_seq_one_letter_code
_entity_poly.pdbx_strand_id
1 'polypeptide(L)' 'MAETVKGPASYFPSIEKKYGRPVAEWQELIRSSPLTRHMELVAWLKSEHGMGHGHANALVAHTLAEARGK' A
#
# COMPACT_ATOMS: atom_id res chain seq x y z
N MET A 1 -16.51 7.31 -16.84
CA MET A 1 -15.24 8.04 -17.03
C MET A 1 -14.33 7.66 -15.88
N ALA A 2 -13.20 7.00 -16.16
CA ALA A 2 -12.27 6.58 -15.10
C ALA A 2 -11.55 7.83 -14.59
N GLU A 3 -11.86 8.23 -13.37
CA GLU A 3 -11.26 9.35 -12.67
C GLU A 3 -9.74 9.16 -12.69
N THR A 4 -9.01 10.13 -13.24
CA THR A 4 -7.55 10.09 -13.27
C THR A 4 -7.07 10.17 -11.83
N VAL A 5 -6.86 9.03 -11.18
CA VAL A 5 -6.29 8.96 -9.83
C VAL A 5 -4.88 9.49 -9.93
N LYS A 6 -4.69 10.77 -9.61
CA LYS A 6 -3.37 11.40 -9.54
C LYS A 6 -2.78 11.07 -8.19
N GLY A 7 -1.65 10.37 -8.16
CA GLY A 7 -0.93 10.02 -6.94
C GLY A 7 -0.75 8.51 -6.73
N PRO A 8 -0.28 8.07 -5.55
CA PRO A 8 -0.01 6.66 -5.25
C PRO A 8 -1.22 5.74 -5.46
N ALA A 9 -2.44 6.27 -5.38
CA ALA A 9 -3.67 5.55 -5.69
C ALA A 9 -3.78 5.07 -7.15
N SER A 10 -3.02 5.68 -8.08
CA SER A 10 -2.96 5.20 -9.48
C SER A 10 -2.39 3.79 -9.60
N TYR A 11 -1.61 3.33 -8.61
CA TYR A 11 -1.05 1.98 -8.60
C TYR A 11 -2.03 0.94 -8.06
N PHE A 12 -3.12 1.34 -7.40
CA PHE A 12 -4.03 0.43 -6.69
C PHE A 12 -4.67 -0.62 -7.61
N PRO A 13 -5.25 -0.26 -8.78
CA PRO A 13 -5.81 -1.27 -9.68
C PRO A 13 -4.77 -2.30 -10.14
N SER A 14 -3.52 -1.87 -10.36
CA SER A 14 -2.42 -2.74 -10.75
C SER A 14 -1.96 -3.65 -9.62
N ILE A 15 -1.99 -3.16 -8.38
CA ILE A 15 -1.67 -3.93 -7.17
C ILE A 15 -2.73 -5.01 -6.96
N GLU A 16 -4.01 -4.67 -7.00
CA GLU A 16 -5.11 -5.62 -6.84
C GLU A 16 -5.06 -6.71 -7.92
N LYS A 17 -4.83 -6.31 -9.18
CA LYS A 17 -4.67 -7.24 -10.30
C LYS A 17 -3.46 -8.15 -10.15
N LYS A 18 -2.34 -7.66 -9.60
CA LYS A 18 -1.09 -8.42 -9.50
C LYS A 18 -1.06 -9.35 -8.28
N TYR A 19 -1.59 -8.91 -7.15
CA TYR A 19 -1.52 -9.65 -5.88
C TYR A 19 -2.85 -10.29 -5.47
N GLY A 20 -3.92 -10.08 -6.25
CA GLY A 20 -5.20 -10.77 -6.08
C GLY A 20 -5.97 -10.40 -4.80
N ARG A 21 -5.65 -9.26 -4.19
CA ARG A 21 -6.28 -8.78 -2.95
C ARG A 21 -6.64 -7.30 -3.07
N PRO A 22 -7.81 -6.89 -2.57
CA PRO A 22 -8.22 -5.49 -2.53
C PRO A 22 -7.19 -4.60 -1.83
N VAL A 23 -7.09 -3.33 -2.24
CA VAL A 23 -6.18 -2.39 -1.57
C VAL A 23 -6.57 -2.17 -0.10
N ALA A 24 -7.86 -2.17 0.24
CA ALA A 24 -8.31 -2.05 1.62
C ALA A 24 -7.67 -3.11 2.55
N GLU A 25 -7.65 -4.38 2.10
CA GLU A 25 -7.02 -5.49 2.84
C GLU A 25 -5.53 -5.23 3.07
N TRP A 26 -4.82 -4.68 2.07
CA TRP A 26 -3.41 -4.31 2.22
C TRP A 26 -3.22 -3.18 3.23
N GLN A 27 -4.09 -2.18 3.22
CA GLN A 27 -4.04 -1.09 4.19
C GLN A 27 -4.31 -1.59 5.61
N GLU A 28 -5.26 -2.52 5.77
CA GLU A 28 -5.56 -3.15 7.06
C GLU A 28 -4.39 -4.00 7.56
N LEU A 29 -3.75 -4.78 6.68
CA LEU A 29 -2.52 -5.51 7.00
C LEU A 29 -1.40 -4.59 7.49
N ILE A 30 -1.20 -3.46 6.81
CA ILE A 30 -0.21 -2.44 7.19
C ILE A 30 -0.56 -1.84 8.57
N ARG A 31 -1.83 -1.53 8.82
CA ARG A 31 -2.31 -0.96 10.11
C ARG A 31 -2.26 -1.97 11.26
N SER A 32 -2.49 -3.25 10.95
CA SER A 32 -2.41 -4.34 11.93
C SER A 32 -0.97 -4.78 12.21
N SER A 33 0.00 -4.36 11.38
CA SER A 33 1.41 -4.63 11.60
C SER A 33 1.93 -3.85 12.83
N PRO A 34 2.79 -4.44 13.66
CA PRO A 34 3.45 -3.71 14.74
C PRO A 34 4.48 -2.68 14.23
N LEU A 35 4.77 -2.69 12.92
CA LEU A 35 5.74 -1.78 12.30
C LEU A 35 5.11 -0.40 12.07
N THR A 36 5.79 0.64 12.52
CA THR A 36 5.30 2.03 12.41
C THR A 36 6.12 2.85 11.40
N ARG A 37 7.37 2.45 11.13
CA ARG A 37 8.21 3.18 10.18
C ARG A 37 7.86 2.80 8.75
N HIS A 38 7.73 3.81 7.92
CA HIS A 38 7.44 3.64 6.49
C HIS A 38 8.39 2.64 5.82
N MET A 39 9.71 2.81 5.98
CA MET A 39 10.69 1.94 5.32
C MET A 39 10.65 0.49 5.82
N GLU A 40 10.30 0.27 7.09
CA GLU A 40 10.14 -1.08 7.64
C GLU A 40 8.92 -1.77 7.04
N LEU A 41 7.79 -1.07 6.95
CA LEU A 41 6.58 -1.56 6.30
C LEU A 41 6.81 -1.88 4.81
N VAL A 42 7.54 -1.02 4.09
CA VAL A 42 7.91 -1.28 2.69
C VAL A 42 8.79 -2.52 2.58
N ALA A 43 9.79 -2.68 3.45
CA ALA A 43 10.64 -3.87 3.45
C ALA A 43 9.85 -5.15 3.78
N TRP A 44 8.93 -5.08 4.75
CA TRP A 44 8.05 -6.17 5.14
C TRP A 44 7.15 -6.62 3.98
N LEU A 45 6.48 -5.69 3.29
CA LEU A 45 5.66 -6.01 2.11
C LEU A 45 6.50 -6.63 0.97
N LYS A 46 7.74 -6.19 0.80
CA LYS A 46 8.66 -6.78 -0.18
C LYS A 46 9.06 -8.21 0.20
N SER A 47 9.37 -8.45 1.48
CA SER A 47 9.83 -9.74 1.99
C SER A 47 8.69 -10.77 2.06
N GLU A 48 7.60 -10.43 2.75
CA GLU A 48 6.52 -11.37 3.04
C GLU A 48 5.57 -11.57 1.87
N HIS A 49 5.33 -10.52 1.08
CA HIS A 49 4.33 -10.52 0.01
C HIS A 49 4.94 -10.43 -1.39
N GLY A 50 6.29 -10.44 -1.51
CA GLY A 50 6.97 -10.35 -2.81
C GLY A 50 6.65 -9.07 -3.56
N MET A 51 6.28 -8.00 -2.84
CA MET A 51 5.81 -6.77 -3.46
C MET A 51 6.97 -5.98 -4.10
N GLY A 52 6.73 -5.34 -5.25
CA GLY A 52 7.72 -4.45 -5.87
C GLY A 52 7.86 -3.14 -5.09
N HIS A 53 9.02 -2.47 -5.18
CA HIS A 53 9.29 -1.23 -4.41
C HIS A 53 8.22 -0.15 -4.62
N GLY A 54 7.85 0.14 -5.87
CA GLY A 54 6.84 1.16 -6.18
C GLY A 54 5.45 0.82 -5.62
N HIS A 55 5.05 -0.45 -5.67
CA HIS A 55 3.77 -0.92 -5.14
C HIS A 55 3.73 -0.83 -3.61
N ALA A 56 4.79 -1.30 -2.95
CA ALA A 56 4.89 -1.28 -1.49
C ALA A 56 4.93 0.16 -0.98
N ASN A 57 5.72 1.03 -1.62
CA ASN A 57 5.80 2.44 -1.27
C ASN A 57 4.44 3.13 -1.42
N ALA A 58 3.73 2.93 -2.54
CA ALA A 58 2.42 3.53 -2.76
C ALA A 58 1.40 3.15 -1.67
N LEU A 59 1.33 1.87 -1.29
CA LEU A 59 0.44 1.40 -0.23
C LEU A 59 0.80 1.99 1.13
N VAL A 60 2.07 1.93 1.52
CA VAL A 60 2.51 2.42 2.84
C VAL A 60 2.37 3.93 2.93
N ALA A 61 2.77 4.67 1.90
CA ALA A 61 2.62 6.12 1.83
C ALA A 61 1.16 6.54 2.03
N HIS A 62 0.25 5.91 1.28
CA HIS A 62 -1.17 6.23 1.37
C HIS A 62 -1.77 5.83 2.72
N THR A 63 -1.48 4.62 3.21
CA THR A 63 -2.01 4.12 4.49
C THR A 63 -1.57 5.00 5.66
N LEU A 64 -0.30 5.41 5.70
CA LEU A 64 0.23 6.27 6.75
C LEU A 64 -0.27 7.71 6.63
N ALA A 65 -0.44 8.23 5.42
CA ALA A 65 -1.04 9.54 5.20
C ALA A 65 -2.49 9.59 5.70
N GLU A 66 -3.29 8.58 5.36
CA GLU A 66 -4.67 8.42 5.85
C GLU A 66 -4.72 8.30 7.38
N ALA A 67 -3.80 7.55 7.99
CA ALA A 67 -3.74 7.39 9.45
C ALA A 67 -3.33 8.68 10.18
N ARG A 68 -2.57 9.57 9.54
CA ARG A 68 -2.10 10.84 10.11
C ARG A 68 -3.10 12.00 9.90
N GLY A 69 -3.97 11.90 8.91
CA GLY A 69 -5.01 12.89 8.60
C GLY A 69 -6.33 12.68 9.35
N LYS A 70 -6.40 11.64 10.19
CA LYS A 70 -7.53 11.33 11.07
C LYS A 70 -7.19 11.70 12.51
#